data_AF-A0A2U3JZN7-F1
#
_entry.id   AF-A0A2U3JZN7-F1
#
_cell.length_a   1.000
_cell.length_b   1.000
_cell.length_c   1.000
_cell.angle_alpha   90.00
_cell.angle_beta   90.00
_cell.angle_gamma   90.00
#
_symmetry.space_group_name_H-M   'P 1'
#
loop_
_entity.id
_entity.type
_entity.pdbx_description
1 polymer ?
#
loop_
_entity_poly.entity_id
_entity_poly.type
_entity_poly.pdbx_seq_one_letter_code
_entity_poly.pdbx_strand_id
1 'polypeptide(L)'
;MKCRGLYCTELRPLLRFTLLGLLAACGANGQVRDMSPTGLVKFLTYQSGRPKRPGAAVVLGCGTDQAGREDRAAAESLVSLGAKAVPAIEEGLDSINTWKGNPRWLLYAYARIQGPATFARLWAMYSNPESFSFQLSLDDALALSFGLTSYVSSFRPSVRVFCHSAGPVAALDQLVLAWEKGDRRWLEACLGPHAKAALNSLMEGRTWAAMRAELWHGPPSGEVAVGYRFEIRAGWAEPEWAWEDYTGGSAYASDNAPELNTRFATRTGGACGQESIGFLKAPGDPPPGDLTYLVDQSRIESLLRLIGSCATIP
;
A
#
# COMPACT_ATOMS: atom_id res chain seq x y z
N MET A 1 -3.61 17.99 -84.56
CA MET A 1 -3.57 16.92 -85.58
C MET A 1 -4.13 15.64 -84.96
N LYS A 2 -5.24 15.17 -85.54
CA LYS A 2 -5.81 13.80 -85.58
C LYS A 2 -5.58 12.84 -84.41
N CYS A 3 -6.68 12.54 -83.72
CA CYS A 3 -6.96 11.23 -83.11
C CYS A 3 -7.11 10.10 -84.16
N ARG A 4 -6.72 8.88 -83.78
CA ARG A 4 -7.21 7.55 -84.24
C ARG A 4 -6.81 6.55 -83.13
N GLY A 5 -7.60 5.64 -82.57
CA GLY A 5 -9.01 5.20 -82.68
C GLY A 5 -9.22 4.09 -81.62
N LEU A 6 -10.39 4.05 -80.95
CA LEU A 6 -11.43 3.00 -81.02
C LEU A 6 -11.06 1.68 -80.30
N TYR A 7 -11.73 1.19 -79.23
CA TYR A 7 -13.18 1.05 -78.97
C TYR A 7 -13.57 0.93 -77.47
N CYS A 8 -14.83 1.31 -77.20
CA CYS A 8 -15.86 0.95 -76.18
C CYS A 8 -15.57 -0.21 -75.18
N THR A 9 -16.11 -0.30 -73.94
CA THR A 9 -17.48 0.01 -73.45
C THR A 9 -17.55 -0.09 -71.90
N GLU A 10 -18.31 0.83 -71.27
CA GLU A 10 -19.15 0.73 -70.04
C GLU A 10 -18.97 -0.43 -69.03
N LEU A 11 -18.68 -0.12 -67.75
CA LEU A 11 -19.50 -0.55 -66.58
C LEU A 11 -19.11 0.15 -65.26
N ARG A 12 -20.16 0.75 -64.67
CA ARG A 12 -20.37 1.50 -63.41
C ARG A 12 -19.65 1.09 -62.09
N PRO A 13 -19.73 1.95 -61.05
CA PRO A 13 -18.72 2.16 -60.01
C PRO A 13 -18.93 1.27 -58.78
N LEU A 14 -17.87 1.02 -58.02
CA LEU A 14 -17.98 0.55 -56.65
C LEU A 14 -17.22 1.51 -55.73
N LEU A 15 -18.01 2.32 -55.02
CA LEU A 15 -17.69 2.84 -53.70
C LEU A 15 -16.99 1.73 -52.90
N ARG A 16 -15.69 1.87 -52.65
CA ARG A 16 -15.05 1.17 -51.54
C ARG A 16 -14.98 2.14 -50.38
N PHE A 17 -15.93 1.95 -49.47
CA PHE A 17 -15.93 2.50 -48.13
C PHE A 17 -14.56 2.31 -47.48
N THR A 18 -13.87 3.41 -47.24
CA THR A 18 -12.87 3.55 -46.19
C THR A 18 -13.57 3.37 -44.84
N LEU A 19 -13.63 2.13 -44.35
CA LEU A 19 -14.01 1.83 -42.98
C LEU A 19 -13.09 0.73 -42.41
N LEU A 20 -11.78 0.99 -42.46
CA LEU A 20 -10.80 0.33 -41.58
C LEU A 20 -10.08 1.45 -40.85
N GLY A 21 -10.50 1.77 -39.63
CA GLY A 21 -9.86 2.86 -38.89
C GLY A 21 -10.27 3.04 -37.43
N LEU A 22 -11.38 2.45 -36.97
CA LEU A 22 -11.78 2.54 -35.57
C LEU A 22 -12.42 1.23 -35.14
N LEU A 23 -11.65 0.29 -34.57
CA LEU A 23 -12.14 -0.78 -33.68
C LEU A 23 -11.01 -1.56 -32.96
N ALA A 24 -9.82 -0.98 -32.80
CA ALA A 24 -8.69 -1.66 -32.16
C ALA A 24 -8.20 -0.94 -30.87
N ALA A 25 -9.11 -0.37 -30.09
CA ALA A 25 -8.80 0.24 -28.79
C ALA A 25 -9.71 -0.23 -27.63
N CYS A 26 -10.58 -1.23 -27.84
CA CYS A 26 -11.46 -1.77 -26.77
C CYS A 26 -11.03 -3.14 -26.20
N GLY A 27 -9.92 -3.72 -26.65
CA GLY A 27 -9.66 -5.16 -26.44
C GLY A 27 -9.10 -5.58 -25.07
N ALA A 28 -8.32 -4.75 -24.38
CA ALA A 28 -7.57 -5.23 -23.21
C ALA A 28 -8.37 -5.21 -21.90
N ASN A 29 -9.19 -4.18 -21.66
CA ASN A 29 -9.99 -4.08 -20.43
C ASN A 29 -11.24 -4.97 -20.44
N GLY A 30 -11.72 -5.37 -21.63
CA GLY A 30 -12.84 -6.30 -21.76
C GLY A 30 -12.47 -7.73 -21.38
N GLN A 31 -11.25 -8.17 -21.75
CA GLN A 31 -10.82 -9.56 -21.51
C GLN A 31 -10.69 -9.93 -20.03
N VAL A 32 -10.32 -8.98 -19.15
CA VAL A 32 -10.15 -9.26 -17.72
C VAL A 32 -11.50 -9.35 -17.00
N ARG A 33 -12.47 -8.49 -17.36
CA ARG A 33 -13.77 -8.40 -16.66
C ARG A 33 -14.65 -9.63 -16.85
N ASP A 34 -14.49 -10.37 -17.95
CA ASP A 34 -15.31 -11.53 -18.28
C ASP A 34 -14.73 -12.87 -17.74
N MET A 35 -13.62 -12.83 -17.00
CA MET A 35 -12.98 -14.03 -16.46
C MET A 35 -13.74 -14.59 -15.24
N SER A 36 -13.72 -15.91 -15.08
CA SER A 36 -14.19 -16.57 -13.85
C SER A 36 -13.30 -16.20 -12.65
N PRO A 37 -13.77 -16.35 -11.39
CA PRO A 37 -12.95 -16.12 -10.21
C PRO A 37 -11.58 -16.82 -10.26
N THR A 38 -11.55 -18.11 -10.60
CA THR A 38 -10.31 -18.87 -10.75
C THR A 38 -9.44 -18.33 -11.90
N GLY A 39 -10.06 -17.87 -12.99
CA GLY A 39 -9.34 -17.23 -14.10
C GLY A 39 -8.64 -15.94 -13.67
N LEU A 40 -9.34 -15.09 -12.92
CA LEU A 40 -8.80 -13.85 -12.34
C LEU A 40 -7.66 -14.13 -11.35
N VAL A 41 -7.80 -15.14 -10.48
CA VAL A 41 -6.72 -15.54 -9.56
C VAL A 41 -5.49 -16.05 -10.32
N LYS A 42 -5.67 -16.89 -11.33
CA LYS A 42 -4.55 -17.38 -12.17
C LYS A 42 -3.85 -16.25 -12.94
N PHE A 43 -4.61 -15.24 -13.34
CA PHE A 43 -4.08 -14.05 -13.97
C PHE A 43 -3.22 -13.23 -12.99
N LEU A 44 -3.75 -12.92 -11.80
CA LEU A 44 -3.04 -12.17 -10.75
C LEU A 44 -1.78 -12.88 -10.23
N THR A 45 -1.79 -14.21 -10.24
CA THR A 45 -0.68 -15.05 -9.78
C THR A 45 0.32 -15.40 -10.90
N TYR A 46 0.17 -14.79 -12.09
CA TYR A 46 1.01 -15.01 -13.28
C TYR A 46 1.10 -16.50 -13.70
N GLN A 47 0.04 -17.26 -13.42
CA GLN A 47 -0.10 -18.66 -13.82
C GLN A 47 -0.74 -18.81 -15.20
N SER A 48 -1.42 -17.77 -15.69
CA SER A 48 -2.01 -17.73 -17.02
C SER A 48 -1.92 -16.33 -17.65
N GLY A 49 -2.02 -16.29 -18.99
CA GLY A 49 -2.26 -15.05 -19.73
C GLY A 49 -1.11 -14.04 -19.83
N ARG A 50 0.06 -14.29 -19.20
CA ARG A 50 1.20 -13.36 -19.21
C ARG A 50 2.57 -14.03 -19.13
N PRO A 51 3.62 -13.41 -19.71
CA PRO A 51 5.00 -13.79 -19.40
C PRO A 51 5.31 -13.53 -17.93
N LYS A 52 6.08 -14.43 -17.30
CA LYS A 52 6.49 -14.30 -15.90
C LYS A 52 7.25 -12.99 -15.69
N ARG A 53 6.86 -12.20 -14.68
CA ARG A 53 7.50 -10.93 -14.37
C ARG A 53 8.74 -11.17 -13.49
N PRO A 54 9.90 -10.55 -13.78
CA PRO A 54 11.02 -10.53 -12.85
C PRO A 54 10.61 -9.80 -11.57
N GLY A 55 10.86 -10.39 -10.39
CA GLY A 55 10.41 -9.85 -9.10
C GLY A 55 10.84 -8.40 -8.79
N ALA A 56 11.95 -7.94 -9.38
CA ALA A 56 12.47 -6.57 -9.22
C ALA A 56 11.58 -5.48 -9.84
N ALA A 57 10.78 -5.80 -10.87
CA ALA A 57 9.95 -4.81 -11.58
C ALA A 57 8.70 -4.39 -10.78
N VAL A 58 8.25 -5.22 -9.84
CA VAL A 58 7.06 -4.95 -9.00
C VAL A 58 7.38 -3.96 -7.87
N VAL A 59 8.61 -3.98 -7.35
CA VAL A 59 9.03 -3.16 -6.19
C VAL A 59 9.37 -1.72 -6.58
N LEU A 60 9.86 -1.49 -7.80
CA LEU A 60 10.30 -0.16 -8.25
C LEU A 60 9.21 0.65 -8.96
N GLY A 61 8.21 -0.01 -9.55
CA GLY A 61 7.18 0.64 -10.37
C GLY A 61 5.96 1.16 -9.61
N CYS A 62 5.83 0.83 -8.32
CA CYS A 62 4.68 1.23 -7.48
C CYS A 62 3.31 0.98 -8.14
N GLY A 63 3.20 -0.09 -8.92
CA GLY A 63 1.98 -0.45 -9.66
C GLY A 63 1.57 0.53 -10.78
N THR A 64 2.39 1.51 -11.15
CA THR A 64 2.04 2.55 -12.14
C THR A 64 2.23 2.12 -13.59
N ASP A 65 2.84 0.97 -13.83
CA ASP A 65 3.04 0.45 -15.17
C ASP A 65 1.80 -0.31 -15.70
N GLN A 66 1.80 -0.65 -16.99
CA GLN A 66 0.65 -1.29 -17.63
C GLN A 66 0.23 -2.59 -16.93
N ALA A 67 1.21 -3.40 -16.53
CA ALA A 67 0.94 -4.64 -15.80
C ALA A 67 0.26 -4.36 -14.45
N GLY A 68 0.73 -3.35 -13.71
CA GLY A 68 0.09 -2.91 -12.46
C GLY A 68 -1.37 -2.48 -12.63
N ARG A 69 -1.68 -1.69 -13.67
CA ARG A 69 -3.08 -1.30 -13.99
C ARG A 69 -3.97 -2.50 -14.29
N GLU A 70 -3.45 -3.47 -15.02
CA GLU A 70 -4.24 -4.64 -15.39
C GLU A 70 -4.41 -5.61 -14.22
N ASP A 71 -3.39 -5.77 -13.37
CA ASP A 71 -3.50 -6.54 -12.13
C ASP A 71 -4.57 -5.90 -11.22
N ARG A 72 -4.57 -4.57 -11.10
CA ARG A 72 -5.62 -3.83 -10.39
C ARG A 72 -7.01 -4.08 -10.96
N ALA A 73 -7.18 -3.97 -12.28
CA ALA A 73 -8.48 -4.23 -12.92
C ALA A 73 -8.99 -5.66 -12.67
N ALA A 74 -8.09 -6.65 -12.61
CA ALA A 74 -8.45 -8.02 -12.25
C ALA A 74 -8.87 -8.14 -10.78
N ALA A 75 -8.16 -7.45 -9.87
CA ALA A 75 -8.51 -7.42 -8.46
C ALA A 75 -9.87 -6.75 -8.22
N GLU A 76 -10.16 -5.62 -8.87
CA GLU A 76 -11.47 -4.97 -8.84
C GLU A 76 -12.58 -5.86 -9.40
N SER A 77 -12.27 -6.66 -10.43
CA SER A 77 -13.21 -7.65 -10.94
C SER A 77 -13.53 -8.73 -9.89
N LEU A 78 -12.53 -9.22 -9.16
CA LEU A 78 -12.75 -10.13 -8.02
C LEU A 78 -13.61 -9.47 -6.93
N VAL A 79 -13.34 -8.21 -6.59
CA VAL A 79 -14.13 -7.45 -5.61
C VAL A 79 -15.59 -7.33 -6.05
N SER A 80 -15.84 -7.04 -7.34
CA SER A 80 -17.20 -6.94 -7.88
C SER A 80 -17.99 -8.25 -7.81
N LEU A 81 -17.29 -9.39 -7.84
CA LEU A 81 -17.89 -10.72 -7.68
C LEU A 81 -18.21 -11.05 -6.21
N GLY A 82 -17.63 -10.30 -5.27
CA GLY A 82 -17.91 -10.39 -3.84
C GLY A 82 -17.66 -11.79 -3.27
N ALA A 83 -18.58 -12.26 -2.43
CA ALA A 83 -18.47 -13.56 -1.76
C ALA A 83 -18.25 -14.75 -2.70
N LYS A 84 -18.69 -14.67 -3.97
CA LYS A 84 -18.49 -15.73 -4.97
C LYS A 84 -17.03 -15.92 -5.35
N ALA A 85 -16.19 -14.89 -5.20
CA ALA A 85 -14.77 -14.97 -5.50
C ALA A 85 -13.94 -15.55 -4.35
N VAL A 86 -14.44 -15.51 -3.12
CA VAL A 86 -13.71 -15.91 -1.91
C VAL A 86 -13.11 -17.32 -2.01
N PRO A 87 -13.84 -18.37 -2.44
CA PRO A 87 -13.25 -19.72 -2.52
C PRO A 87 -12.04 -19.80 -3.43
N ALA A 88 -12.08 -19.12 -4.59
CA ALA A 88 -10.96 -19.08 -5.53
C ALA A 88 -9.78 -18.27 -4.97
N ILE A 89 -10.07 -17.19 -4.24
CA ILE A 89 -9.04 -16.37 -3.58
C ILE A 89 -8.32 -17.19 -2.50
N GLU A 90 -9.06 -17.90 -1.65
CA GLU A 90 -8.47 -18.75 -0.61
C GLU A 90 -7.59 -19.85 -1.21
N GLU A 91 -8.03 -20.52 -2.28
CA GLU A 91 -7.21 -21.49 -3.01
C GLU A 91 -5.92 -20.86 -3.57
N GLY A 92 -6.00 -19.63 -4.08
CA GLY A 92 -4.85 -18.86 -4.54
C GLY A 92 -3.86 -18.53 -3.41
N LEU A 93 -4.38 -18.17 -2.22
CA LEU A 93 -3.57 -17.88 -1.03
C LEU A 93 -2.97 -19.14 -0.41
N ASP A 94 -3.69 -20.25 -0.38
CA ASP A 94 -3.17 -21.56 0.08
C ASP A 94 -2.02 -22.06 -0.80
N SER A 95 -2.05 -21.72 -2.09
CA SER A 95 -1.03 -22.10 -3.06
C SER A 95 0.07 -21.04 -3.22
N ILE A 96 0.17 -20.03 -2.34
CA ILE A 96 1.08 -18.88 -2.49
C ILE A 96 2.54 -19.25 -2.72
N ASN A 97 3.02 -20.33 -2.10
CA ASN A 97 4.40 -20.80 -2.22
C ASN A 97 4.67 -21.50 -3.58
N THR A 98 3.62 -21.78 -4.37
CA THR A 98 3.73 -22.54 -5.63
C THR A 98 3.94 -21.65 -6.87
N TRP A 99 3.72 -20.34 -6.74
CA TRP A 99 3.80 -19.40 -7.85
C TRP A 99 4.76 -18.26 -7.56
N LYS A 100 5.34 -17.70 -8.62
CA LYS A 100 6.31 -16.61 -8.54
C LYS A 100 5.60 -15.29 -8.81
N GLY A 101 5.18 -14.60 -7.75
CA GLY A 101 4.47 -13.33 -7.85
C GLY A 101 4.33 -12.67 -6.49
N ASN A 102 3.87 -11.42 -6.47
CA ASN A 102 3.50 -10.73 -5.23
C ASN A 102 1.98 -10.91 -5.01
N PRO A 103 1.53 -11.43 -3.85
CA PRO A 103 0.10 -11.63 -3.55
C PRO A 103 -0.69 -10.32 -3.36
N ARG A 104 -0.05 -9.15 -3.43
CA ARG A 104 -0.63 -7.84 -3.11
C ARG A 104 -2.06 -7.63 -3.63
N TRP A 105 -2.30 -7.87 -4.92
CA TRP A 105 -3.62 -7.65 -5.52
C TRP A 105 -4.66 -8.71 -5.12
N LEU A 106 -4.21 -9.93 -4.82
CA LEU A 106 -5.07 -10.99 -4.30
C LEU A 106 -5.49 -10.69 -2.85
N LEU A 107 -4.54 -10.24 -2.02
CA LEU A 107 -4.77 -9.79 -0.65
C LEU A 107 -5.68 -8.56 -0.60
N TYR A 108 -5.49 -7.62 -1.53
CA TYR A 108 -6.38 -6.48 -1.72
C TYR A 108 -7.83 -6.91 -1.94
N ALA A 109 -8.08 -7.78 -2.93
CA ALA A 109 -9.43 -8.25 -3.23
C ALA A 109 -10.05 -8.97 -2.02
N TYR A 110 -9.28 -9.82 -1.35
CA TYR A 110 -9.71 -10.52 -0.14
C TYR A 110 -10.13 -9.55 0.97
N ALA A 111 -9.28 -8.57 1.29
CA ALA A 111 -9.52 -7.53 2.28
C ALA A 111 -10.76 -6.68 1.96
N ARG A 112 -10.96 -6.29 0.70
CA ARG A 112 -12.16 -5.53 0.27
C ARG A 112 -13.45 -6.33 0.44
N ILE A 113 -13.42 -7.62 0.13
CA ILE A 113 -14.63 -8.47 0.13
C ILE A 113 -15.04 -8.82 1.56
N GLN A 114 -14.08 -9.23 2.38
CA GLN A 114 -14.33 -9.79 3.71
C GLN A 114 -14.21 -8.75 4.84
N GLY A 115 -13.55 -7.61 4.60
CA GLY A 115 -13.35 -6.57 5.60
C GLY A 115 -12.65 -7.12 6.85
N PRO A 116 -13.06 -6.73 8.07
CA PRO A 116 -12.42 -7.18 9.31
C PRO A 116 -12.37 -8.70 9.51
N ALA A 117 -13.23 -9.47 8.84
CA ALA A 117 -13.24 -10.93 8.95
C ALA A 117 -11.97 -11.60 8.39
N THR A 118 -11.16 -10.88 7.59
CA THR A 118 -9.88 -11.39 7.09
C THR A 118 -8.81 -11.54 8.16
N PHE A 119 -8.94 -10.87 9.31
CA PHE A 119 -7.86 -10.71 10.28
C PHE A 119 -7.22 -12.04 10.66
N ALA A 120 -8.01 -13.02 11.09
CA ALA A 120 -7.48 -14.31 11.55
C ALA A 120 -6.66 -15.02 10.45
N ARG A 121 -7.12 -14.94 9.20
CA ARG A 121 -6.46 -15.55 8.05
C ARG A 121 -5.16 -14.81 7.69
N LEU A 122 -5.23 -13.49 7.54
CA LEU A 122 -4.06 -12.67 7.19
C LEU A 122 -2.99 -12.70 8.29
N TRP A 123 -3.40 -12.68 9.55
CA TRP A 123 -2.49 -12.75 10.68
C TRP A 123 -1.75 -14.09 10.72
N ALA A 124 -2.44 -15.21 10.47
CA ALA A 124 -1.82 -16.53 10.39
C ALA A 124 -0.76 -16.63 9.28
N MET A 125 -0.86 -15.81 8.23
CA MET A 125 0.13 -15.80 7.14
C MET A 125 1.48 -15.21 7.55
N TYR A 126 1.57 -14.38 8.60
CA TYR A 126 2.87 -13.89 9.10
C TYR A 126 3.78 -15.02 9.61
N SER A 127 3.19 -16.12 10.09
CA SER A 127 3.94 -17.29 10.55
C SER A 127 4.55 -18.12 9.40
N ASN A 128 4.18 -17.84 8.14
CA ASN A 128 4.81 -18.48 6.98
C ASN A 128 6.19 -17.85 6.72
N PRO A 129 7.30 -18.63 6.71
CA PRO A 129 8.64 -18.11 6.41
C PRO A 129 8.75 -17.38 5.05
N GLU A 130 7.94 -17.76 4.06
CA GLU A 130 7.92 -17.12 2.74
C GLU A 130 7.23 -15.75 2.74
N SER A 131 6.50 -15.43 3.82
CA SER A 131 5.80 -14.15 3.99
C SER A 131 6.72 -12.94 4.03
N PHE A 132 8.01 -13.12 4.34
CA PHE A 132 8.99 -12.03 4.36
C PHE A 132 8.94 -11.18 3.08
N SER A 133 8.71 -11.81 1.93
CA SER A 133 8.64 -11.13 0.63
C SER A 133 7.38 -10.30 0.39
N PHE A 134 6.34 -10.46 1.22
CA PHE A 134 5.04 -9.81 1.07
C PHE A 134 4.41 -9.32 2.38
N GLN A 135 5.17 -9.20 3.48
CA GLN A 135 4.69 -8.68 4.76
C GLN A 135 4.06 -7.28 4.64
N LEU A 136 4.66 -6.39 3.85
CA LEU A 136 4.05 -5.07 3.56
C LEU A 136 2.67 -5.21 2.93
N SER A 137 2.47 -6.18 2.04
CA SER A 137 1.17 -6.44 1.41
C SER A 137 0.14 -7.00 2.39
N LEU A 138 0.56 -7.74 3.42
CA LEU A 138 -0.33 -8.20 4.50
C LEU A 138 -0.78 -7.02 5.37
N ASP A 139 0.16 -6.17 5.75
CA ASP A 139 -0.11 -4.96 6.50
C ASP A 139 -1.07 -4.03 5.74
N ASP A 140 -0.84 -3.78 4.43
CA ASP A 140 -1.73 -2.98 3.58
C ASP A 140 -3.15 -3.58 3.52
N ALA A 141 -3.26 -4.90 3.43
CA ALA A 141 -4.54 -5.61 3.41
C ALA A 141 -5.28 -5.52 4.76
N LEU A 142 -4.56 -5.55 5.88
CA LEU A 142 -5.13 -5.35 7.22
C LEU A 142 -5.56 -3.89 7.44
N ALA A 143 -4.73 -2.92 7.03
CA ALA A 143 -5.09 -1.50 7.07
C ALA A 143 -6.40 -1.26 6.30
N LEU A 144 -6.50 -1.81 5.09
CA LEU A 144 -7.72 -1.75 4.29
C LEU A 144 -8.91 -2.43 4.96
N SER A 145 -8.73 -3.64 5.48
CA SER A 145 -9.81 -4.43 6.11
C SER A 145 -10.44 -3.69 7.29
N PHE A 146 -9.65 -2.90 8.02
CA PHE A 146 -10.09 -2.10 9.16
C PHE A 146 -10.43 -0.65 8.81
N GLY A 147 -10.27 -0.22 7.55
CA GLY A 147 -10.50 1.16 7.14
C GLY A 147 -9.54 2.15 7.81
N LEU A 148 -8.28 1.75 7.93
CA LEU A 148 -7.16 2.52 8.50
C LEU A 148 -6.33 3.18 7.40
N THR A 149 -5.57 4.21 7.77
CA THR A 149 -4.54 4.80 6.91
C THR A 149 -3.36 3.85 6.76
N SER A 150 -2.90 3.26 7.88
CA SER A 150 -1.82 2.28 7.88
C SER A 150 -1.98 1.29 9.02
N TYR A 151 -1.32 0.15 8.88
CA TYR A 151 -1.22 -0.91 9.86
C TYR A 151 0.23 -1.34 9.89
N VAL A 152 0.91 -1.19 11.02
CA VAL A 152 2.34 -1.45 11.14
C VAL A 152 2.52 -2.65 12.04
N SER A 153 3.10 -3.73 11.49
CA SER A 153 3.46 -4.92 12.24
C SER A 153 4.96 -5.01 12.49
N SER A 154 5.34 -5.59 13.65
CA SER A 154 6.74 -5.86 13.98
C SER A 154 7.40 -6.86 13.04
N PHE A 155 6.62 -7.59 12.23
CA PHE A 155 7.12 -8.50 11.21
C PHE A 155 7.78 -7.77 10.04
N ARG A 156 7.35 -6.54 9.72
CA ARG A 156 7.90 -5.76 8.58
C ARG A 156 9.42 -5.70 8.65
N PRO A 157 10.16 -5.90 7.55
CA PRO A 157 11.60 -5.68 7.54
C PRO A 157 11.93 -4.20 7.77
N SER A 158 13.09 -3.94 8.39
CA SER A 158 13.55 -2.58 8.62
C SER A 158 14.16 -1.95 7.36
N VAL A 159 13.36 -1.82 6.30
CA VAL A 159 13.80 -1.39 4.97
C VAL A 159 13.14 -0.07 4.56
N ARG A 160 13.89 0.74 3.81
CA ARG A 160 13.38 1.95 3.17
C ARG A 160 12.53 1.55 1.97
N VAL A 161 11.23 1.79 2.04
CA VAL A 161 10.32 1.47 0.93
C VAL A 161 10.18 2.68 0.03
N PHE A 162 10.50 2.51 -1.26
CA PHE A 162 10.51 3.60 -2.24
C PHE A 162 9.10 4.12 -2.55
N CYS A 163 8.09 3.25 -2.60
CA CYS A 163 6.71 3.61 -2.96
C CYS A 163 5.91 4.30 -1.84
N HIS A 164 6.35 4.15 -0.58
CA HIS A 164 5.67 4.74 0.59
C HIS A 164 6.46 5.91 1.20
N SER A 165 7.49 6.44 0.52
CA SER A 165 8.37 7.49 1.07
C SER A 165 7.76 8.91 1.05
N ALA A 166 6.58 9.07 0.46
CA ALA A 166 5.90 10.35 0.30
C ALA A 166 4.86 10.57 1.42
N GLY A 167 5.06 11.59 2.25
CA GLY A 167 4.04 12.10 3.17
C GLY A 167 4.23 11.71 4.65
N PRO A 168 3.36 12.25 5.53
CA PRO A 168 3.34 11.95 6.97
C PRO A 168 3.19 10.47 7.34
N VAL A 169 2.50 9.67 6.50
CA VAL A 169 2.34 8.21 6.70
C VAL A 169 3.68 7.51 6.83
N ALA A 170 4.63 7.81 5.93
CA ALA A 170 5.96 7.23 5.91
C ALA A 170 6.71 7.45 7.23
N ALA A 171 6.61 8.69 7.74
CA ALA A 171 7.30 9.12 8.95
C ALA A 171 6.71 8.41 10.18
N LEU A 172 5.38 8.32 10.27
CA LEU A 172 4.71 7.67 11.39
C LEU A 172 4.87 6.15 11.35
N ASP A 173 4.79 5.52 10.18
CA ASP A 173 5.07 4.08 9.99
C ASP A 173 6.47 3.72 10.50
N GLN A 174 7.47 4.52 10.10
CA GLN A 174 8.85 4.31 10.53
C GLN A 174 9.01 4.54 12.03
N LEU A 175 8.37 5.57 12.61
CA LEU A 175 8.40 5.83 14.04
C LEU A 175 7.84 4.64 14.83
N VAL A 176 6.64 4.16 14.46
CA VAL A 176 5.97 3.02 15.10
C VAL A 176 6.86 1.79 15.02
N LEU A 177 7.34 1.43 13.82
CA LEU A 177 8.16 0.23 13.62
C LEU A 177 9.48 0.29 14.40
N ALA A 178 10.16 1.45 14.39
CA ALA A 178 11.40 1.63 15.12
C ALA A 178 11.18 1.54 16.65
N TRP A 179 10.07 2.09 17.14
CA TRP A 179 9.69 1.99 18.54
C TRP A 179 9.37 0.55 18.97
N GLU A 180 8.60 -0.18 18.17
CA GLU A 180 8.25 -1.59 18.38
C GLU A 180 9.47 -2.51 18.38
N LYS A 181 10.45 -2.23 17.51
CA LYS A 181 11.72 -2.98 17.45
C LYS A 181 12.77 -2.52 18.45
N GLY A 182 12.54 -1.40 19.14
CA GLY A 182 13.53 -0.79 20.02
C GLY A 182 14.76 -0.25 19.28
N ASP A 183 14.64 0.06 17.98
CA ASP A 183 15.71 0.62 17.17
C ASP A 183 15.80 2.14 17.38
N ARG A 184 16.63 2.54 18.34
CA ARG A 184 16.85 3.94 18.68
C ARG A 184 17.30 4.78 17.48
N ARG A 185 18.25 4.26 16.70
CA ARG A 185 18.85 5.03 15.60
C ARG A 185 17.81 5.32 14.53
N TRP A 186 16.98 4.34 14.21
CA TRP A 186 15.94 4.51 13.21
C TRP A 186 14.78 5.38 13.69
N LEU A 187 14.48 5.32 14.99
CA LEU A 187 13.53 6.21 15.64
C LEU A 187 14.04 7.66 15.59
N GLU A 188 15.28 7.94 16.01
CA GLU A 188 15.83 9.30 15.95
C GLU A 188 15.89 9.87 14.51
N ALA A 189 16.03 9.00 13.51
CA ALA A 189 16.07 9.41 12.10
C ALA A 189 14.72 9.94 11.57
N CYS A 190 13.58 9.58 12.19
CA CYS A 190 12.26 10.08 11.79
C CYS A 190 11.79 11.30 12.58
N LEU A 191 12.59 11.81 13.51
CA LEU A 191 12.20 12.94 14.37
C LEU A 191 12.68 14.30 13.86
N GLY A 192 11.78 15.29 13.96
CA GLY A 192 12.06 16.70 13.79
C GLY A 192 12.79 17.30 15.01
N PRO A 193 13.22 18.58 14.93
CA PRO A 193 14.01 19.23 15.97
C PRO A 193 13.34 19.26 17.35
N HIS A 194 12.05 19.57 17.43
CA HIS A 194 11.31 19.65 18.69
C HIS A 194 11.13 18.26 19.31
N ALA A 195 10.78 17.26 18.51
CA ALA A 195 10.67 15.88 18.98
C ALA A 195 12.02 15.31 19.44
N LYS A 196 13.12 15.62 18.73
CA LYS A 196 14.48 15.25 19.14
C LYS A 196 14.86 15.88 20.47
N ALA A 197 14.59 17.17 20.65
CA ALA A 197 14.86 17.85 21.90
C ALA A 197 14.08 17.21 23.06
N ALA A 198 12.78 16.94 22.87
CA ALA A 198 11.95 16.28 23.87
C ALA A 198 12.43 14.86 24.19
N LEU A 199 12.84 14.08 23.18
CA LEU A 199 13.42 12.75 23.38
C LEU A 199 14.74 12.82 24.17
N ASN A 200 15.60 13.78 23.87
CA ASN A 200 16.86 13.96 24.59
C ASN A 200 16.63 14.31 26.06
N SER A 201 15.68 15.20 26.35
CA SER A 201 15.26 15.50 27.74
C SER A 201 14.69 14.27 28.44
N LEU A 202 13.88 13.47 27.74
CA LEU A 202 13.37 12.21 28.30
C LEU A 202 14.51 11.21 28.59
N MET A 203 15.57 11.22 27.80
CA MET A 203 16.73 10.33 27.98
C MET A 203 17.75 10.84 29.01
N GLU A 204 17.57 12.04 29.56
CA GLU A 204 18.52 12.62 30.51
C GLU A 204 18.66 11.73 31.75
N GLY A 205 19.90 11.31 32.03
CA GLY A 205 20.22 10.40 33.14
C GLY A 205 19.73 8.94 32.96
N ARG A 206 19.20 8.56 31.80
CA ARG A 206 18.64 7.21 31.53
C ARG A 206 19.30 6.55 30.31
N THR A 207 19.31 5.22 30.28
CA THR A 207 19.64 4.46 29.07
C THR A 207 18.40 4.27 28.18
N TRP A 208 18.61 3.99 26.90
CA TRP A 208 17.50 3.74 25.96
C TRP A 208 16.62 2.57 26.42
N ALA A 209 17.25 1.49 26.86
CA ALA A 209 16.55 0.32 27.39
C ALA A 209 15.74 0.65 28.64
N ALA A 210 16.30 1.44 29.57
CA ALA A 210 15.61 1.83 30.80
C ALA A 210 14.40 2.74 30.51
N MET A 211 14.57 3.77 29.68
CA MET A 211 13.47 4.65 29.27
C MET A 211 12.38 3.84 28.55
N ARG A 212 12.76 2.97 27.61
CA ARG A 212 11.81 2.15 26.87
C ARG A 212 11.04 1.20 27.78
N ALA A 213 11.69 0.56 28.75
CA ALA A 213 11.01 -0.32 29.71
C ALA A 213 9.99 0.43 30.60
N GLU A 214 10.19 1.72 30.83
CA GLU A 214 9.26 2.59 31.57
C GLU A 214 8.05 3.02 30.73
N LEU A 215 8.23 3.23 29.42
CA LEU A 215 7.15 3.64 28.52
C LEU A 215 6.38 2.46 27.92
N TRP A 216 7.04 1.31 27.76
CA TRP A 216 6.53 0.13 27.06
C TRP A 216 6.54 -1.08 28.00
N HIS A 217 5.34 -1.55 28.35
CA HIS A 217 5.16 -2.74 29.17
C HIS A 217 4.73 -3.98 28.37
N GLY A 218 4.83 -3.91 27.03
CA GLY A 218 4.48 -5.00 26.15
C GLY A 218 5.49 -6.13 26.10
N PRO A 219 5.10 -7.28 25.52
CA PRO A 219 5.94 -8.46 25.47
C PRO A 219 7.24 -8.17 24.69
N PRO A 220 8.38 -8.70 25.15
CA PRO A 220 9.67 -8.53 24.46
C PRO A 220 9.73 -9.21 23.07
N SER A 221 8.74 -10.05 22.73
CA SER A 221 8.70 -10.87 21.51
C SER A 221 7.55 -10.52 20.55
N GLY A 222 7.88 -9.75 19.51
CA GLY A 222 7.74 -10.15 18.10
C GLY A 222 6.37 -10.16 17.41
N GLU A 223 5.24 -10.10 18.12
CA GLU A 223 3.90 -10.20 17.50
C GLU A 223 3.01 -8.98 17.78
N VAL A 224 3.61 -7.80 17.73
CA VAL A 224 2.91 -6.55 17.96
C VAL A 224 2.55 -5.90 16.63
N ALA A 225 1.42 -5.21 16.64
CA ALA A 225 1.04 -4.35 15.54
C ALA A 225 0.16 -3.21 16.04
N VAL A 226 0.27 -2.07 15.36
CA VAL A 226 -0.54 -0.89 15.63
C VAL A 226 -1.11 -0.39 14.32
N GLY A 227 -2.42 -0.22 14.30
CA GLY A 227 -3.14 0.48 13.24
C GLY A 227 -3.25 1.96 13.55
N TYR A 228 -3.37 2.80 12.52
CA TYR A 228 -3.81 4.18 12.71
C TYR A 228 -4.55 4.74 11.50
N ARG A 229 -5.37 5.76 11.75
CA ARG A 229 -6.08 6.51 10.73
C ARG A 229 -5.96 8.01 10.97
N PHE A 230 -5.57 8.75 9.94
CA PHE A 230 -5.68 10.21 9.97
C PHE A 230 -7.13 10.64 9.77
N GLU A 231 -7.60 11.62 10.52
CA GLU A 231 -8.99 12.11 10.36
C GLU A 231 -9.20 12.93 9.08
N ILE A 232 -8.11 13.42 8.47
CA ILE A 232 -8.16 14.07 7.17
C ILE A 232 -8.30 13.04 6.04
N ARG A 233 -9.17 13.33 5.08
CA ARG A 233 -9.24 12.59 3.81
C ARG A 233 -8.35 13.29 2.79
N ALA A 234 -7.09 12.90 2.73
CA ALA A 234 -6.13 13.34 1.71
C ALA A 234 -5.62 12.13 0.92
N GLY A 235 -5.26 12.30 -0.34
CA GLY A 235 -4.80 11.18 -1.18
C GLY A 235 -3.60 10.41 -0.60
N TRP A 236 -2.71 11.09 0.13
CA TRP A 236 -1.58 10.46 0.84
C TRP A 236 -1.98 9.80 2.17
N ALA A 237 -3.17 10.11 2.71
CA ALA A 237 -3.73 9.51 3.92
C ALA A 237 -4.62 8.28 3.62
N GLU A 238 -4.87 8.02 2.34
CA GLU A 238 -5.52 6.81 1.84
C GLU A 238 -4.45 5.83 1.35
N PRO A 239 -4.64 4.51 1.52
CA PRO A 239 -3.69 3.52 1.03
C PRO A 239 -3.46 3.61 -0.49
N GLU A 240 -2.29 3.17 -0.96
CA GLU A 240 -1.84 3.31 -2.35
C GLU A 240 -2.82 2.73 -3.40
N TRP A 241 -3.60 1.71 -3.03
CA TRP A 241 -4.64 1.16 -3.89
C TRP A 241 -5.81 2.13 -4.15
N ALA A 242 -5.90 3.27 -3.46
CA ALA A 242 -6.89 4.33 -3.71
C ALA A 242 -6.40 5.42 -4.68
N TRP A 243 -5.15 5.39 -5.14
CA TRP A 243 -4.55 6.51 -5.91
C TRP A 243 -4.95 6.60 -7.40
N GLU A 244 -5.93 5.83 -7.88
CA GLU A 244 -6.27 5.78 -9.32
C GLU A 244 -6.91 7.04 -9.91
N ASP A 245 -7.38 7.96 -9.08
CA ASP A 245 -8.11 9.15 -9.55
C ASP A 245 -7.27 10.44 -9.57
N TYR A 246 -6.00 10.42 -9.17
CA TYR A 246 -5.17 11.63 -9.16
C TYR A 246 -4.55 11.94 -10.54
N THR A 247 -5.41 12.31 -11.49
CA THR A 247 -5.00 13.05 -12.68
C THR A 247 -4.79 14.53 -12.33
N GLY A 248 -3.65 14.80 -11.70
CA GLY A 248 -3.11 16.16 -11.58
C GLY A 248 -3.58 16.96 -10.37
N GLY A 249 -2.67 17.82 -9.92
CA GLY A 249 -3.00 18.96 -9.06
C GLY A 249 -2.66 18.75 -7.59
N SER A 250 -1.47 19.23 -7.23
CA SER A 250 -1.15 19.85 -5.95
C SER A 250 -2.26 19.87 -4.89
N ALA A 251 -2.29 18.83 -4.04
CA ALA A 251 -2.60 19.02 -2.64
C ALA A 251 -1.33 18.66 -1.85
N TYR A 252 -0.20 19.24 -2.26
CA TYR A 252 0.91 19.41 -1.32
C TYR A 252 0.32 20.14 -0.12
N ALA A 253 0.35 19.46 1.04
CA ALA A 253 0.18 20.14 2.31
C ALA A 253 1.04 21.41 2.24
N SER A 254 0.38 22.56 2.27
CA SER A 254 0.93 23.88 2.03
C SER A 254 2.19 24.10 2.86
N ASP A 255 3.37 23.89 2.28
CA ASP A 255 4.74 24.20 2.75
C ASP A 255 5.14 23.99 4.23
N ASN A 256 4.26 23.47 5.08
CA ASN A 256 4.38 23.15 6.49
C ASN A 256 3.36 22.04 6.75
N ALA A 257 3.78 20.79 6.98
CA ALA A 257 2.78 19.77 7.26
C ALA A 257 2.02 20.10 8.56
N PRO A 258 0.68 20.03 8.53
CA PRO A 258 -0.16 20.37 9.65
C PRO A 258 -0.08 19.32 10.77
N GLU A 259 -0.51 19.73 11.96
CA GLU A 259 -0.87 18.83 13.04
C GLU A 259 -2.03 17.93 12.57
N LEU A 260 -1.85 16.60 12.64
CA LEU A 260 -2.83 15.63 12.18
C LEU A 260 -3.47 14.90 13.36
N ASN A 261 -4.78 15.05 13.51
CA ASN A 261 -5.55 14.19 14.40
C ASN A 261 -5.49 12.74 13.91
N THR A 262 -4.96 11.87 14.76
CA THR A 262 -4.68 10.48 14.45
C THR A 262 -5.39 9.59 15.46
N ARG A 263 -6.22 8.67 14.96
CA ARG A 263 -6.84 7.63 15.79
C ARG A 263 -6.03 6.34 15.65
N PHE A 264 -5.63 5.77 16.77
CA PHE A 264 -4.89 4.53 16.82
C PHE A 264 -5.83 3.35 17.04
N ALA A 265 -5.43 2.20 16.50
CA ALA A 265 -6.11 0.94 16.62
C ALA A 265 -5.15 -0.15 17.12
N THR A 266 -5.70 -1.10 17.86
CA THR A 266 -5.01 -2.34 18.28
C THR A 266 -4.71 -3.22 17.08
N ARG A 267 -3.96 -4.29 17.33
CA ARG A 267 -3.71 -5.35 16.35
C ARG A 267 -4.98 -5.90 15.69
N THR A 268 -6.08 -6.01 16.43
CA THR A 268 -7.37 -6.52 15.92
C THR A 268 -8.25 -5.44 15.29
N GLY A 269 -7.76 -4.20 15.15
CA GLY A 269 -8.49 -3.08 14.55
C GLY A 269 -9.42 -2.34 15.52
N GLY A 270 -9.41 -2.69 16.81
CA GLY A 270 -10.19 -1.99 17.84
C GLY A 270 -9.58 -0.62 18.18
N ALA A 271 -10.39 0.41 18.43
CA ALA A 271 -9.85 1.72 18.82
C ALA A 271 -9.12 1.64 20.18
N CYS A 272 -7.91 2.21 20.27
CA CYS A 272 -7.12 2.22 21.50
C CYS A 272 -6.78 3.63 22.01
N GLY A 273 -6.76 4.64 21.14
CA GLY A 273 -6.59 6.03 21.56
C GLY A 273 -6.45 6.98 20.39
N GLN A 274 -6.16 8.24 20.70
CA GLN A 274 -6.02 9.30 19.70
C GLN A 274 -5.01 10.35 20.15
N GLU A 275 -4.28 10.92 19.20
CA GLU A 275 -3.35 12.01 19.44
C GLU A 275 -3.28 12.91 18.20
N SER A 276 -3.07 14.21 18.40
CA SER A 276 -2.77 15.14 17.31
C SER A 276 -1.26 15.20 17.13
N ILE A 277 -0.76 14.91 15.93
CA ILE A 277 0.67 14.69 15.68
C ILE A 277 1.20 15.76 14.74
N GLY A 278 2.20 16.52 15.19
CA GLY A 278 2.92 17.47 14.35
C GLY A 278 3.89 16.79 13.38
N PHE A 279 3.92 17.27 12.12
CA PHE A 279 4.85 16.80 11.10
C PHE A 279 5.61 17.98 10.48
N LEU A 280 6.89 17.78 10.20
CA LEU A 280 7.76 18.77 9.55
C LEU A 280 8.23 18.22 8.21
N LYS A 281 8.11 18.99 7.14
CA LYS A 281 8.71 18.60 5.85
C LYS A 281 10.24 18.67 5.98
N ALA A 282 10.93 17.60 5.59
CA ALA A 282 12.39 17.60 5.59
C ALA A 282 12.93 18.69 4.66
N PRO A 283 14.03 19.40 5.02
CA PRO A 283 14.59 20.45 4.18
C PRO A 283 15.18 19.86 2.90
N GLY A 284 14.87 20.49 1.76
CA GLY A 284 15.32 20.05 0.44
C GLY A 284 14.51 18.89 -0.14
N ASP A 285 14.98 18.36 -1.26
CA ASP A 285 14.44 17.15 -1.86
C ASP A 285 15.26 15.96 -1.36
N PRO A 286 14.72 15.11 -0.47
CA PRO A 286 15.46 13.98 0.04
C PRO A 286 15.76 12.97 -1.07
N PRO A 287 16.89 12.25 -1.01
CA PRO A 287 17.17 11.14 -1.91
C PRO A 287 16.03 10.11 -1.94
N PRO A 288 15.86 9.36 -3.04
CA PRO A 288 14.90 8.26 -3.09
C PRO A 288 15.09 7.29 -1.92
N GLY A 289 14.02 7.03 -1.16
CA GLY A 289 14.03 6.16 0.02
C GLY A 289 14.34 6.87 1.35
N ASP A 290 14.60 8.18 1.33
CA ASP A 290 14.62 9.01 2.54
C ASP A 290 13.23 9.59 2.82
N LEU A 291 12.97 9.91 4.09
CA LEU A 291 11.69 10.45 4.52
C LEU A 291 11.52 11.90 4.05
N THR A 292 10.37 12.19 3.44
CA THR A 292 9.96 13.55 3.06
C THR A 292 9.38 14.37 4.21
N TYR A 293 8.93 13.70 5.26
CA TYR A 293 8.41 14.30 6.49
C TYR A 293 9.05 13.66 7.72
N LEU A 294 9.11 14.43 8.79
CA LEU A 294 9.57 14.01 10.11
C LEU A 294 8.45 14.23 11.12
N VAL A 295 8.36 13.38 12.14
CA VAL A 295 7.47 13.60 13.28
C VAL A 295 8.09 14.67 14.18
N ASP A 296 7.44 15.81 14.31
CA ASP A 296 7.95 16.97 15.06
C ASP A 296 6.97 17.39 16.16
N GLN A 297 6.76 16.46 17.11
CA GLN A 297 5.85 16.57 18.25
C GLN A 297 6.65 16.81 19.55
N SER A 298 6.40 17.91 20.26
CA SER A 298 7.05 18.19 21.55
C SER A 298 6.62 17.22 22.66
N ARG A 299 5.43 16.61 22.53
CA ARG A 299 4.88 15.59 23.42
C ARG A 299 5.26 14.15 23.02
N ILE A 300 6.48 13.93 22.52
CA ILE A 300 6.91 12.61 22.00
C ILE A 300 6.72 11.47 23.01
N GLU A 301 6.89 11.72 24.32
CA GLU A 301 6.64 10.71 25.36
C GLU A 301 5.19 10.20 25.33
N SER A 302 4.20 11.10 25.17
CA SER A 302 2.78 10.77 25.09
C SER A 302 2.53 9.82 23.92
N LEU A 303 3.06 10.17 22.74
CA LEU A 303 2.93 9.38 21.54
C LEU A 303 3.56 7.99 21.69
N LEU A 304 4.77 7.90 22.25
CA LEU A 304 5.45 6.61 22.46
C LEU A 304 4.71 5.71 23.46
N ARG A 305 4.16 6.28 24.55
CA ARG A 305 3.31 5.55 25.50
C ARG A 305 2.01 5.07 24.84
N LEU A 306 1.37 5.91 24.02
CA LEU A 306 0.15 5.55 23.30
C LEU A 306 0.38 4.39 22.33
N ILE A 307 1.40 4.49 21.48
CA ILE A 307 1.78 3.41 20.55
C ILE A 307 2.05 2.12 21.34
N GLY A 308 2.78 2.22 22.45
CA GLY A 308 3.06 1.07 23.31
C GLY A 308 1.83 0.45 23.94
N SER A 309 0.88 1.26 24.41
CA SER A 309 -0.38 0.76 24.95
C SER A 309 -1.19 0.03 23.86
N CYS A 310 -1.35 0.65 22.69
CA CYS A 310 -2.10 0.07 21.57
C CYS A 310 -1.53 -1.28 21.09
N ALA A 311 -0.21 -1.42 21.08
CA ALA A 311 0.48 -2.64 20.69
C ALA A 311 0.28 -3.82 21.66
N THR A 312 -0.10 -3.55 22.91
CA THR A 312 -0.27 -4.56 23.97
C THR A 312 -1.69 -5.06 24.14
N ILE A 313 -2.68 -4.33 23.61
CA ILE A 313 -4.08 -4.69 23.72
C ILE A 313 -4.38 -5.73 22.62
N PRO A 314 -4.93 -6.91 22.98
CA PRO A 314 -5.32 -7.93 22.02
C PRO A 314 -6.24 -7.43 20.91
#